data_AF-A0A7W1CE51-F1
#
_entry.id   AF-A0A7W1CE51-F1
#
_cell.length_a   1.000
_cell.length_b   1.000
_cell.length_c   1.000
_cell.angle_alpha   90.00
_cell.angle_beta   90.00
_cell.angle_gamma   90.00
#
_symmetry.space_group_name_H-M   'P 1'
#
loop_
_entity.id
_entity.type
_entity.pdbx_description
1 polymer ?
#
loop_
_entity_poly.entity_id
_entity_poly.type
_entity_poly.pdbx_seq_one_letter_code
_entity_poly.pdbx_strand_id
1 'polypeptide(L)'
;MKKLLLIILLNLNFTFGQDFKFPTDSDYPQLEKYGQKIEDFVPKNWTMVAKAFGDLNGDKIADCALVIKGNEKKFLNKNDGLGVPEFDTNPRFC
;
A
#
# COMPACT_ATOMS: atom_id res chain seq x y z
N MET A 1 22.18 -21.92 39.26
CA MET A 1 20.90 -21.69 38.55
C MET A 1 20.37 -20.27 38.71
N LYS A 2 20.14 -19.76 39.93
CA LYS A 2 19.59 -18.39 40.14
C LYS A 2 20.44 -17.25 39.52
N LYS A 3 21.78 -17.32 39.62
CA LYS A 3 22.69 -16.34 39.00
C LYS A 3 22.70 -16.37 37.47
N LEU A 4 22.46 -17.54 36.86
CA LEU A 4 22.37 -17.69 35.41
C LEU A 4 21.05 -17.11 34.89
N LEU A 5 19.95 -17.33 35.62
CA LEU A 5 18.65 -16.73 35.31
C LEU A 5 18.69 -15.20 35.32
N LEU A 6 19.45 -14.60 36.25
CA LEU A 6 19.61 -13.16 36.38
C LEU A 6 20.39 -12.55 35.18
N ILE A 7 21.41 -13.25 34.67
CA ILE A 7 22.19 -12.80 33.51
C ILE A 7 21.34 -12.85 32.23
N ILE A 8 20.48 -13.86 32.08
CA ILE A 8 19.57 -13.96 30.93
C ILE A 8 18.55 -12.81 30.94
N LEU A 9 18.01 -12.46 32.11
CA LEU A 9 17.06 -11.35 32.25
C LEU A 9 17.67 -9.97 31.96
N LEU A 10 18.97 -9.78 32.25
CA LEU A 10 19.67 -8.51 31.96
C LEU A 10 19.97 -8.27 30.47
N ASN A 11 19.88 -9.28 29.62
CA ASN A 11 20.18 -9.18 28.19
C ASN A 11 18.93 -9.16 27.29
N LEU A 12 17.74 -9.05 27.87
CA LEU A 12 16.51 -8.86 27.10
C LEU A 12 16.46 -7.44 26.52
N ASN A 13 16.98 -7.29 25.32
CA ASN A 13 16.71 -6.11 24.50
C ASN A 13 15.38 -6.32 23.79
N PHE A 14 14.38 -5.50 24.13
CA PHE A 14 13.12 -5.46 23.39
C PHE A 14 13.34 -4.68 22.09
N THR A 15 13.19 -5.37 20.96
CA THR A 15 13.02 -4.68 19.67
C THR A 15 11.54 -4.34 19.51
N PHE A 16 11.25 -3.05 19.31
CA PHE A 16 9.90 -2.59 19.01
C PHE A 16 9.85 -2.25 17.52
N GLY A 17 9.04 -3.00 16.78
CA GLY A 17 8.65 -2.59 15.43
C GLY A 17 7.63 -1.46 15.51
N GLN A 18 7.69 -0.52 14.57
CA GLN A 18 6.65 0.48 14.46
C GLN A 18 5.37 -0.15 13.90
N ASP A 19 4.23 0.15 14.53
CA ASP A 19 2.92 -0.31 14.06
C ASP A 19 2.38 0.63 12.98
N PHE A 20 2.48 0.22 11.72
CA PHE A 20 1.92 0.94 10.59
C PHE A 20 0.46 0.55 10.35
N LYS A 21 -0.37 1.53 10.03
CA LYS A 21 -1.75 1.30 9.59
C LYS A 21 -1.73 0.82 8.15
N PHE A 22 -2.32 -0.34 7.92
CA PHE A 22 -2.54 -0.90 6.58
C PHE A 22 -4.03 -0.91 6.25
N PRO A 23 -4.41 -0.74 4.97
CA PRO A 23 -5.78 -0.87 4.53
C PRO A 23 -6.29 -2.30 4.71
N THR A 24 -7.57 -2.43 4.98
CA THR A 24 -8.30 -3.70 4.92
C THR A 24 -9.24 -3.71 3.72
N ASP A 25 -9.94 -4.81 3.49
CA ASP A 25 -10.88 -4.96 2.37
C ASP A 25 -11.95 -3.85 2.33
N SER A 26 -12.33 -3.30 3.49
CA SER A 26 -13.31 -2.20 3.56
C SER A 26 -12.79 -0.86 3.03
N ASP A 27 -11.47 -0.70 2.90
CA ASP A 27 -10.85 0.52 2.37
C ASP A 27 -10.72 0.50 0.85
N TYR A 28 -10.99 -0.64 0.21
CA TYR A 28 -11.02 -0.77 -1.25
C TYR A 28 -12.45 -0.46 -1.76
N PRO A 29 -12.61 0.54 -2.65
CA PRO A 29 -13.89 0.77 -3.29
C PRO A 29 -14.21 -0.36 -4.26
N GLN A 30 -15.50 -0.54 -4.54
CA GLN A 30 -15.91 -1.32 -5.69
C GLN A 30 -15.60 -0.53 -6.95
N LEU A 31 -14.87 -1.14 -7.89
CA LEU A 31 -14.61 -0.54 -9.19
C LEU A 31 -15.83 -0.68 -10.10
N GLU A 32 -16.02 0.33 -10.94
CA GLU A 32 -17.04 0.27 -11.99
C GLU A 32 -16.72 -0.90 -12.94
N LYS A 33 -17.75 -1.66 -13.29
CA LYS A 33 -17.60 -2.79 -14.24
C LYS A 33 -17.45 -2.32 -15.67
N TYR A 34 -17.95 -1.13 -15.99
CA TYR A 34 -17.97 -0.54 -17.32
C TYR A 34 -17.69 0.95 -17.23
N GLY A 35 -17.03 1.51 -18.24
CA GLY A 35 -16.74 2.93 -18.37
C GLY A 35 -16.68 3.32 -19.83
N GLN A 36 -16.92 4.59 -20.13
CA GLN A 36 -16.75 5.15 -21.49
C GLN A 36 -15.32 5.61 -21.72
N LYS A 37 -14.61 5.97 -20.65
CA LYS A 37 -13.22 6.38 -20.64
C LYS A 37 -12.49 5.79 -19.45
N ILE A 38 -11.17 5.81 -19.51
CA ILE A 38 -10.28 5.16 -18.54
C ILE A 38 -10.40 5.80 -17.16
N GLU A 39 -10.67 7.10 -17.12
CA GLU A 39 -10.87 7.85 -15.88
C GLU A 39 -12.10 7.39 -15.10
N ASP A 40 -13.07 6.73 -15.75
CA ASP A 40 -14.26 6.21 -15.08
C ASP A 40 -13.92 5.04 -14.13
N PHE A 41 -12.76 4.40 -14.31
CA PHE A 41 -12.26 3.34 -13.43
C PHE A 41 -11.42 3.88 -12.26
N VAL A 42 -11.24 5.21 -12.14
CA VAL A 42 -10.51 5.83 -11.03
C VAL A 42 -11.52 6.31 -9.97
N PRO A 43 -11.61 5.66 -8.79
CA PRO A 43 -12.57 6.06 -7.77
C PRO A 43 -12.32 7.47 -7.25
N LYS A 44 -13.36 8.06 -6.66
CA LYS A 44 -13.23 9.35 -5.96
C LYS A 44 -12.15 9.25 -4.87
N ASN A 45 -11.33 10.29 -4.73
CA ASN A 45 -10.19 10.37 -3.81
C ASN A 45 -9.06 9.36 -4.10
N TRP A 46 -9.05 8.73 -5.27
CA TRP A 46 -7.93 7.94 -5.77
C TRP A 46 -7.18 8.70 -6.86
N THR A 47 -5.97 8.28 -7.17
CA THR A 47 -5.14 8.88 -8.22
C THR A 47 -4.45 7.80 -9.03
N MET A 48 -4.37 8.02 -10.34
CA MET A 48 -3.59 7.20 -11.25
C MET A 48 -2.11 7.48 -11.06
N VAL A 49 -1.34 6.46 -10.67
CA VAL A 49 0.11 6.59 -10.42
C VAL A 49 0.95 6.02 -11.56
N ALA A 50 0.38 5.12 -12.36
CA ALA A 50 1.00 4.63 -13.59
C ALA A 50 -0.06 4.24 -14.62
N LYS A 51 0.30 4.32 -15.90
CA LYS A 51 -0.53 3.84 -17.01
C LYS A 51 0.32 3.31 -18.16
N ALA A 52 -0.16 2.28 -18.82
CA ALA A 52 0.40 1.73 -20.05
C ALA A 52 -0.71 1.52 -21.08
N PHE A 53 -0.34 1.65 -22.36
CA PHE A 53 -1.23 1.51 -23.51
C PHE A 53 -0.52 0.74 -24.61
N GLY A 54 -1.28 -0.04 -25.38
CA GLY A 54 -0.78 -0.77 -26.53
C GLY A 54 -1.40 -2.16 -26.60
N ASP A 55 -0.98 -2.98 -27.53
CA ASP A 55 -1.31 -4.40 -27.54
C ASP A 55 -0.44 -5.09 -26.49
N LEU A 56 -0.94 -5.22 -25.26
CA LEU A 56 -0.19 -5.71 -24.11
C LEU A 56 -0.25 -7.24 -24.01
N ASN A 57 -1.21 -7.87 -24.68
CA ASN A 57 -1.42 -9.32 -24.65
C ASN A 57 -1.13 -10.04 -26.00
N GLY A 58 -0.93 -9.29 -27.09
CA GLY A 58 -0.58 -9.80 -28.42
C GLY A 58 -1.75 -10.16 -29.34
N ASP A 59 -2.98 -9.79 -29.00
CA ASP A 59 -4.19 -10.10 -29.79
C ASP A 59 -4.52 -9.07 -30.88
N LYS A 60 -3.67 -8.04 -31.03
CA LYS A 60 -3.82 -6.92 -31.96
C LYS A 60 -4.95 -5.96 -31.61
N ILE A 61 -5.47 -6.01 -30.38
CA ILE A 61 -6.40 -5.03 -29.81
C ILE A 61 -5.61 -4.16 -28.84
N ALA A 62 -5.93 -2.86 -28.80
CA ALA A 62 -5.28 -1.96 -27.86
C ALA A 62 -5.83 -2.17 -26.44
N ASP A 63 -4.94 -2.53 -25.52
CA ASP A 63 -5.18 -2.64 -24.09
C ASP A 63 -4.79 -1.36 -23.33
N CYS A 64 -5.27 -1.28 -22.09
CA CYS A 64 -4.81 -0.31 -21.10
C CYS A 64 -4.58 -1.01 -19.75
N ALA A 65 -3.44 -0.73 -19.13
CA ALA A 65 -3.15 -1.13 -17.75
C ALA A 65 -2.98 0.12 -16.88
N LEU A 66 -3.56 0.11 -15.68
CA LEU A 66 -3.54 1.23 -14.74
C LEU A 66 -3.06 0.74 -13.38
N VAL A 67 -2.25 1.59 -12.71
CA VAL A 67 -2.07 1.49 -11.26
C VAL A 67 -2.73 2.71 -10.64
N ILE A 68 -3.67 2.49 -9.73
CA ILE A 68 -4.37 3.54 -8.99
C ILE A 68 -4.14 3.38 -7.50
N LYS A 69 -4.06 4.50 -6.79
CA LYS A 69 -3.76 4.56 -5.35
C LYS A 69 -4.80 5.42 -4.62
N GLY A 70 -5.27 4.97 -3.46
CA GLY A 70 -6.05 5.81 -2.54
C GLY A 70 -5.23 6.98 -2.00
N ASN A 71 -5.89 8.05 -1.56
CA ASN A 71 -5.23 9.23 -0.97
C ASN A 71 -5.80 9.59 0.41
N GLU A 72 -5.94 8.60 1.27
CA GLU A 72 -6.38 8.81 2.64
C GLU A 72 -5.19 9.08 3.57
N LYS A 73 -5.25 10.21 4.28
CA LYS A 73 -4.22 10.60 5.26
C LYS A 73 -4.02 9.56 6.37
N LYS A 74 -5.04 8.74 6.66
CA LYS A 74 -4.96 7.70 7.70
C LYS A 74 -3.94 6.60 7.37
N PHE A 75 -3.53 6.49 6.10
CA PHE A 75 -2.51 5.54 5.60
C PHE A 75 -1.17 6.22 5.27
N LEU A 76 -1.01 7.47 5.66
CA LEU A 76 0.27 8.15 5.67
C LEU A 76 0.88 7.97 7.07
N ASN A 77 1.75 6.98 7.19
CA ASN A 77 2.36 6.63 8.48
C ASN A 77 3.63 7.45 8.66
N LYS A 78 3.77 8.16 9.78
CA LYS A 78 5.08 8.66 10.19
C LYS A 78 6.05 7.49 10.25
N ASN A 79 7.30 7.65 9.86
CA ASN A 79 8.33 6.62 10.00
C ASN A 79 9.44 7.17 10.90
N ASP A 80 9.57 6.60 12.11
CA ASP A 80 10.59 7.01 13.09
C ASP A 80 11.95 6.31 12.88
N GLY A 81 12.01 5.37 11.93
CA GLY A 81 13.21 4.59 11.61
C GLY A 81 14.00 5.14 10.42
N LEU A 82 14.76 4.25 9.78
CA LEU A 82 15.48 4.57 8.55
C LEU A 82 14.51 4.72 7.37
N GLY A 83 14.90 5.51 6.37
CA GLY A 83 14.16 5.66 5.11
C GLY A 83 13.41 7.00 5.02
N VAL A 84 12.28 6.98 4.31
CA VAL A 84 11.45 8.18 4.11
C VAL A 84 10.73 8.56 5.41
N PRO A 85 10.56 9.87 5.74
CA PRO A 85 9.90 10.30 6.97
C PRO A 85 8.42 9.90 7.09
N GLU A 86 7.78 9.65 5.95
CA GLU A 86 6.39 9.23 5.84
C GLU A 86 6.30 8.03 4.89
N PHE A 87 5.70 6.96 5.38
CA PHE A 87 5.47 5.72 4.64
C PHE A 87 4.01 5.61 4.22
N ASP A 88 3.79 5.65 2.90
CA ASP A 88 2.48 5.65 2.28
C ASP A 88 1.96 4.23 2.01
N THR A 89 1.12 3.75 2.92
CA THR A 89 0.48 2.43 2.85
C THR A 89 -0.90 2.47 2.19
N ASN A 90 -1.29 3.56 1.51
CA ASN A 90 -2.60 3.65 0.87
C ASN A 90 -2.87 2.44 -0.05
N PRO A 91 -4.14 1.98 -0.12
CA PRO A 91 -4.50 0.85 -0.96
C PRO A 91 -4.22 1.13 -2.44
N ARG A 92 -3.86 0.08 -3.19
CA ARG A 92 -3.54 0.15 -4.62
C ARG A 92 -4.22 -0.97 -5.39
N PHE A 93 -4.80 -0.66 -6.54
CA PHE A 93 -5.12 -1.66 -7.57
C PHE A 93 -4.00 -1.65 -8.59
N CYS A 94 -3.49 -2.84 -8.94
CA CYS A 94 -2.33 -3.06 -9.81
C CYS A 94 -2.65 -4.11 -10.86
#